data_AF-A0A8B6DTB8-F1
#
_entry.id   AF-A0A8B6DTB8-F1
#
_cell.length_a   1.000
_cell.length_b   1.000
_cell.length_c   1.000
_cell.angle_alpha   90.00
_cell.angle_beta   90.00
_cell.angle_gamma   90.00
#
_symmetry.space_group_name_H-M   'P 1'
#
loop_
_entity.id
_entity.type
_entity.pdbx_description
1 polymer ?
#
loop_
_entity_poly.entity_id
_entity_poly.type
_entity_poly.pdbx_seq_one_letter_code
_entity_poly.pdbx_strand_id
1 'polypeptide(L)'
;MVDISEKVILFYNNSPKRNNHLQQCLLQESNITKTKLLDTCQTRFIERHDAFDVFCGLYDTIILSLNDMSQRKDFNRETSSESTTLLAAITSFSFVITLITVKNLMGYTVGLSRKIQGRSQDIISAYMSVQSVLSLLVEVRENVDCKFLAWYEEAVVMGKEHDIVPSVPRTCGRQRNRCNVPGETPDVYFRRALCIPYIDELISCLL
;
A
#
# COMPACT_ATOMS: atom_id res chain seq x y z
N MET A 1 -4.98 1.94 -5.60
CA MET A 1 -3.81 1.32 -4.97
C MET A 1 -4.04 -0.18 -4.87
N VAL A 2 -5.06 -0.65 -4.14
CA VAL A 2 -5.42 -2.08 -4.03
C VAL A 2 -5.46 -2.79 -5.39
N ASP A 3 -6.24 -2.28 -6.36
CA ASP A 3 -6.32 -2.88 -7.70
C ASP A 3 -4.96 -2.95 -8.44
N ILE A 4 -4.06 -2.00 -8.18
CA ILE A 4 -2.73 -1.99 -8.80
C ILE A 4 -1.86 -3.05 -8.13
N SER A 5 -1.87 -3.13 -6.80
CA SER A 5 -1.15 -4.16 -6.05
C SER A 5 -1.64 -5.57 -6.41
N GLU A 6 -2.96 -5.76 -6.54
CA GLU A 6 -3.55 -7.03 -7.00
C GLU A 6 -3.10 -7.37 -8.43
N LYS A 7 -3.08 -6.40 -9.35
CA LYS A 7 -2.57 -6.61 -10.72
C LYS A 7 -1.10 -7.01 -10.74
N VAL A 8 -0.26 -6.41 -9.89
CA VAL A 8 1.15 -6.78 -9.75
C VAL A 8 1.27 -8.22 -9.21
N ILE A 9 0.51 -8.58 -8.18
CA ILE A 9 0.51 -9.93 -7.62
C ILE A 9 0.09 -10.96 -8.68
N LEU A 10 -1.01 -10.69 -9.40
CA LEU A 10 -1.49 -11.54 -10.50
C LEU A 10 -0.46 -11.64 -11.63
N PHE A 11 0.20 -10.54 -11.98
CA PHE A 11 1.24 -10.53 -13.00
C PHE A 11 2.34 -11.55 -12.70
N TYR A 12 2.84 -11.60 -11.46
CA TYR A 12 3.84 -12.59 -11.06
C TYR A 12 3.25 -14.01 -10.93
N ASN A 13 2.06 -14.16 -10.35
CA ASN A 13 1.45 -15.48 -10.11
C ASN A 13 1.01 -16.19 -11.40
N ASN A 14 0.64 -15.44 -12.43
CA ASN A 14 0.18 -15.98 -13.71
C ASN A 14 1.31 -16.49 -14.63
N SER A 15 2.58 -16.35 -14.25
CA SER A 15 3.69 -16.94 -15.02
C SER A 15 4.81 -17.42 -14.12
N PRO A 16 5.14 -18.73 -14.17
CA PRO A 16 6.30 -19.27 -13.48
C PRO A 16 7.60 -18.55 -13.86
N LYS A 17 7.75 -18.12 -15.12
CA LYS A 17 8.93 -17.39 -15.58
C LYS A 17 9.06 -16.02 -14.89
N ARG A 18 7.97 -15.26 -14.79
CA ARG A 18 7.94 -13.96 -14.10
C ARG A 18 8.22 -14.13 -12.60
N ASN A 19 7.59 -15.13 -11.97
CA ASN A 19 7.79 -15.43 -10.56
C ASN A 19 9.24 -15.83 -10.24
N ASN A 20 9.81 -16.74 -11.04
CA ASN A 20 11.20 -17.17 -10.88
C ASN A 20 12.17 -15.99 -11.03
N HIS A 21 11.89 -15.04 -11.94
CA HIS A 21 12.72 -13.85 -12.08
C HIS A 21 12.63 -12.94 -10.85
N LEU A 22 11.44 -12.73 -10.29
CA LEU A 22 11.30 -12.02 -9.01
C LEU A 22 12.11 -12.70 -7.91
N GLN A 23 12.05 -14.03 -7.80
CA GLN A 23 12.84 -14.78 -6.83
C GLN A 23 14.34 -14.63 -7.05
N GLN A 24 14.80 -14.53 -8.30
CA GLN A 24 16.21 -14.25 -8.60
C GLN A 24 16.63 -12.86 -8.13
N CYS A 25 15.79 -11.84 -8.34
CA CYS A 25 16.03 -10.49 -7.80
C CYS A 25 16.07 -10.51 -6.27
N LEU A 26 15.17 -11.27 -5.62
CA LEU A 26 15.19 -11.45 -4.17
C LEU A 26 16.51 -12.06 -3.69
N LEU A 27 17.04 -13.09 -4.36
CA LEU A 27 18.30 -13.73 -3.93
C LEU A 27 19.54 -12.81 -4.02
N GLN A 28 19.44 -11.68 -4.70
CA GLN A 28 20.52 -10.69 -4.82
C GLN A 28 20.51 -9.65 -3.70
N GLU A 29 19.42 -9.52 -2.94
CA GLU A 29 19.29 -8.63 -1.79
C GLU A 29 19.70 -9.36 -0.49
N SER A 30 20.63 -8.77 0.25
CA SER A 30 21.26 -9.39 1.43
C SER A 30 20.41 -9.36 2.72
N ASN A 31 19.27 -8.66 2.73
CA ASN A 31 18.48 -8.37 3.94
C ASN A 31 16.99 -8.76 3.84
N ILE A 32 16.65 -9.85 3.15
CA ILE A 32 15.24 -10.23 2.96
C ILE A 32 14.71 -11.12 4.09
N THR A 33 13.56 -10.74 4.64
CA THR A 33 12.76 -11.54 5.57
C THR A 33 11.59 -12.28 4.91
N LYS A 34 11.19 -11.89 3.69
CA LYS A 34 10.00 -12.42 2.98
C LYS A 34 10.35 -12.97 1.61
N THR A 35 9.93 -14.20 1.30
CA THR A 35 10.47 -14.95 0.16
C THR A 35 9.53 -15.08 -1.03
N LYS A 36 8.26 -14.65 -0.90
CA LYS A 36 7.26 -14.79 -1.96
C LYS A 36 6.11 -13.81 -1.79
N LEU A 37 5.61 -13.26 -2.90
CA LEU A 37 4.32 -12.54 -2.92
C LEU A 37 3.18 -13.48 -2.55
N LEU A 38 2.30 -13.01 -1.65
CA LEU A 38 1.09 -13.72 -1.30
C LEU A 38 -0.06 -13.27 -2.20
N ASP A 39 -0.93 -14.22 -2.53
CA ASP A 39 -2.17 -13.88 -3.20
C ASP A 39 -3.15 -13.23 -2.23
N THR A 40 -3.98 -12.32 -2.73
CA THR A 40 -5.00 -11.66 -1.91
C THR A 40 -6.25 -12.52 -1.87
N CYS A 41 -6.55 -13.13 -0.73
CA CYS A 41 -7.82 -13.83 -0.55
C CYS A 41 -8.97 -12.83 -0.42
N GLN A 42 -10.04 -13.01 -1.20
CA GLN A 42 -11.16 -12.07 -1.17
C GLN A 42 -11.97 -12.12 0.14
N THR A 43 -12.02 -13.28 0.79
CA THR A 43 -12.91 -13.54 1.93
C THR A 43 -12.19 -13.55 3.28
N ARG A 44 -10.86 -13.35 3.31
CA ARG A 44 -10.07 -13.39 4.56
C ARG A 44 -9.25 -12.14 4.74
N PHE A 45 -9.71 -11.29 5.65
CA PHE A 45 -9.14 -9.97 5.91
C PHE A 45 -7.71 -10.04 6.47
N ILE A 46 -7.39 -11.02 7.33
CA ILE A 46 -5.99 -11.22 7.79
C ILE A 46 -5.06 -11.57 6.63
N GLU A 47 -5.49 -12.44 5.71
CA GLU A 47 -4.65 -12.82 4.56
C GLU A 47 -4.40 -11.63 3.63
N ARG A 48 -5.34 -10.67 3.53
CA ARG A 48 -5.11 -9.40 2.84
C ARG A 48 -4.09 -8.51 3.57
N HIS A 49 -4.16 -8.44 4.90
CA HIS A 49 -3.15 -7.73 5.69
C HIS A 49 -1.75 -8.33 5.48
N ASP A 50 -1.64 -9.66 5.54
CA ASP A 50 -0.38 -10.36 5.35
C ASP A 50 0.15 -10.16 3.92
N ALA A 51 -0.73 -10.24 2.90
CA ALA A 51 -0.35 -10.00 1.51
C ALA A 51 0.10 -8.55 1.27
N PHE A 52 -0.58 -7.57 1.86
CA PHE A 52 -0.20 -6.16 1.78
C PHE A 52 1.13 -5.88 2.48
N ASP A 53 1.34 -6.45 3.67
CA ASP A 53 2.59 -6.33 4.42
C ASP A 53 3.75 -6.98 3.64
N VAL A 54 3.52 -8.13 2.99
CA VAL A 54 4.48 -8.76 2.08
C VAL A 54 4.78 -7.87 0.88
N PHE A 55 3.75 -7.30 0.25
CA PHE A 55 3.94 -6.38 -0.87
C PHE A 55 4.80 -5.18 -0.47
N CYS A 56 4.55 -4.57 0.68
CA CYS A 56 5.36 -3.47 1.20
C CYS A 56 6.82 -3.89 1.42
N GLY A 57 7.04 -5.08 1.99
CA GLY A 57 8.39 -5.61 2.25
C GLY A 57 9.15 -6.03 1.00
N LEU A 58 8.48 -6.20 -0.14
CA LEU A 58 9.08 -6.57 -1.43
C LEU A 58 9.06 -5.42 -2.44
N TYR A 59 8.70 -4.20 -2.02
CA TYR A 59 8.42 -3.09 -2.93
C TYR A 59 9.61 -2.76 -3.84
N ASP A 60 10.81 -2.67 -3.27
CA ASP A 60 12.03 -2.35 -4.03
C ASP A 60 12.37 -3.45 -5.03
N THR A 61 12.30 -4.72 -4.59
CA THR A 61 12.54 -5.87 -5.47
C THR A 61 11.52 -5.93 -6.61
N ILE A 62 10.25 -5.58 -6.35
CA ILE A 62 9.21 -5.52 -7.38
C ILE A 62 9.58 -4.46 -8.43
N ILE A 63 10.00 -3.26 -8.01
CA ILE A 63 10.41 -2.20 -8.93
C ILE A 63 11.60 -2.66 -9.79
N LEU A 64 12.64 -3.20 -9.16
CA LEU A 64 13.82 -3.73 -9.85
C LEU A 64 13.43 -4.81 -10.88
N SER A 65 12.61 -5.76 -10.46
CA SER A 65 12.15 -6.86 -11.28
C SER A 65 11.32 -6.39 -12.48
N LEU A 66 10.37 -5.46 -12.28
CA LEU A 66 9.57 -4.90 -13.37
C LEU A 66 10.43 -4.08 -14.35
N ASN A 67 11.41 -3.33 -13.84
CA ASN A 67 12.34 -2.60 -14.67
C ASN A 67 13.17 -3.55 -15.54
N ASP A 68 13.74 -4.61 -14.96
CA ASP A 68 14.47 -5.64 -15.70
C ASP A 68 13.62 -6.30 -16.79
N MET A 69 12.40 -6.74 -16.45
CA MET A 69 11.49 -7.37 -17.42
C MET A 69 11.02 -6.44 -18.54
N SER A 70 11.00 -5.12 -18.28
CA SER A 70 10.65 -4.12 -19.30
C SER A 70 11.74 -3.99 -20.39
N GLN A 71 13.00 -4.26 -20.05
CA GLN A 71 14.16 -4.02 -20.94
C GLN A 71 14.76 -5.28 -21.54
N ARG A 72 14.68 -6.42 -20.85
CA ARG A 72 15.34 -7.65 -21.32
C ARG A 72 14.59 -8.31 -22.48
N LYS A 73 15.36 -8.83 -23.45
CA LYS A 73 14.84 -9.48 -24.67
C LYS A 73 14.36 -10.93 -24.46
N ASP A 74 14.64 -11.52 -23.30
CA ASP A 74 14.21 -12.86 -22.94
C ASP A 74 12.72 -12.92 -22.59
N PHE A 75 12.08 -11.79 -22.29
CA PHE A 75 10.65 -11.67 -22.09
C PHE A 75 9.90 -11.38 -23.39
N ASN A 76 8.66 -11.85 -23.47
CA ASN A 76 7.80 -11.57 -24.63
C ASN A 76 7.32 -10.10 -24.60
N ARG A 77 6.88 -9.60 -25.75
CA ARG A 77 6.43 -8.21 -25.90
C ARG A 77 5.32 -7.83 -24.93
N GLU A 78 4.40 -8.76 -24.65
CA GLU A 78 3.32 -8.56 -23.69
C GLU A 78 3.85 -8.32 -22.28
N THR A 79 4.75 -9.17 -21.80
CA THR A 79 5.38 -9.04 -20.47
C THR A 79 6.14 -7.73 -20.36
N SER A 80 6.93 -7.34 -21.36
CA SER A 80 7.68 -6.09 -21.31
C SER A 80 6.76 -4.86 -21.30
N SER A 81 5.68 -4.88 -22.10
CA SER A 81 4.68 -3.81 -22.13
C SER A 81 3.90 -3.70 -20.82
N GLU A 82 3.47 -4.84 -20.27
CA GLU A 82 2.73 -4.89 -19.01
C GLU A 82 3.65 -4.48 -17.83
N SER A 83 4.91 -4.93 -17.84
CA SER A 83 5.91 -4.52 -16.84
C SER A 83 6.13 -3.00 -16.85
N THR A 84 6.24 -2.40 -18.04
CA THR A 84 6.37 -0.94 -18.18
C THR A 84 5.15 -0.21 -17.60
N THR A 85 3.96 -0.74 -17.86
CA THR A 85 2.70 -0.16 -17.39
C THR A 85 2.56 -0.26 -15.86
N LEU A 86 2.87 -1.44 -15.30
CA LEU A 86 2.83 -1.68 -13.87
C LEU A 86 3.90 -0.87 -13.14
N LEU A 87 5.12 -0.81 -13.69
CA LEU A 87 6.22 0.00 -13.15
C LEU A 87 5.79 1.46 -13.03
N ALA A 88 5.30 2.07 -14.11
CA ALA A 88 4.81 3.46 -14.10
C ALA A 88 3.66 3.69 -13.10
N ALA A 89 2.80 2.68 -12.87
CA ALA A 89 1.71 2.78 -11.92
C ALA A 89 2.22 2.77 -10.46
N ILE A 90 3.14 1.86 -10.13
CA ILE A 90 3.66 1.72 -8.77
C ILE A 90 4.73 2.76 -8.41
N THR A 91 5.39 3.37 -9.40
CA THR A 91 6.35 4.47 -9.19
C THR A 91 5.71 5.86 -9.28
N SER A 92 4.38 5.95 -9.29
CA SER A 92 3.71 7.23 -9.13
C SER A 92 3.76 7.68 -7.66
N PHE A 93 4.04 8.96 -7.39
CA PHE A 93 4.03 9.46 -6.01
C PHE A 93 2.70 9.23 -5.30
N SER A 94 1.59 9.29 -6.05
CA SER A 94 0.26 8.97 -5.55
C SER A 94 0.14 7.53 -5.04
N PHE A 95 0.80 6.58 -5.70
CA PHE A 95 0.85 5.20 -5.22
C PHE A 95 1.70 5.08 -3.95
N VAL A 96 2.91 5.66 -3.95
CA VAL A 96 3.85 5.61 -2.81
C VAL A 96 3.23 6.21 -1.53
N ILE A 97 2.68 7.43 -1.60
CA ILE A 97 2.05 8.06 -0.42
C ILE A 97 0.83 7.27 0.06
N THR A 98 0.08 6.66 -0.86
CA THR A 98 -1.04 5.78 -0.50
C THR A 98 -0.56 4.52 0.19
N LEU A 99 0.52 3.90 -0.32
CA LEU A 99 1.13 2.70 0.25
C LEU A 99 1.56 2.95 1.70
N ILE A 100 2.32 4.04 1.94
CA ILE A 100 2.80 4.42 3.28
C ILE A 100 1.64 4.78 4.22
N THR A 101 0.66 5.55 3.75
CA THR A 101 -0.50 5.94 4.57
C THR A 101 -1.30 4.72 5.00
N VAL A 102 -1.57 3.80 4.06
CA VAL A 102 -2.33 2.57 4.34
C VAL A 102 -1.55 1.63 5.26
N LYS A 103 -0.24 1.47 5.04
CA LYS A 103 0.67 0.69 5.92
C LYS A 103 0.61 1.19 7.36
N ASN A 104 0.77 2.50 7.57
CA ASN A 104 0.74 3.08 8.91
C ASN A 104 -0.63 2.94 9.58
N LEU A 105 -1.72 3.12 8.84
CA LEU A 105 -3.08 3.00 9.38
C LEU A 105 -3.48 1.55 9.68
N MET A 106 -3.13 0.61 8.81
CA MET A 106 -3.33 -0.83 9.04
C MET A 106 -2.54 -1.33 10.26
N GLY A 107 -1.44 -0.68 10.61
CA GLY A 107 -0.68 -0.96 11.83
C GLY A 107 -1.52 -0.85 13.12
N TYR A 108 -2.49 0.06 13.17
CA TYR A 108 -3.38 0.20 14.33
C TYR A 108 -4.46 -0.88 14.40
N THR A 109 -4.89 -1.41 13.26
CA THR A 109 -6.04 -2.34 13.19
C THR A 109 -5.62 -3.82 13.12
N VAL A 110 -4.40 -4.13 12.69
CA VAL A 110 -3.94 -5.53 12.48
C VAL A 110 -4.06 -6.40 13.74
N GLY A 111 -3.74 -5.85 14.91
CA GLY A 111 -3.84 -6.57 16.19
C GLY A 111 -5.29 -6.92 16.53
N LEU A 112 -6.21 -5.98 16.31
CA LEU A 112 -7.64 -6.18 16.49
C LEU A 112 -8.19 -7.21 15.51
N SER A 113 -7.82 -7.12 14.23
CA SER A 113 -8.28 -8.06 13.20
C SER A 113 -7.84 -9.49 13.49
N ARG A 114 -6.58 -9.67 13.92
CA ARG A 114 -6.05 -10.97 14.34
C ARG A 114 -6.77 -11.51 15.57
N LYS A 115 -7.06 -10.63 16.53
CA LYS A 115 -7.82 -10.99 17.72
C LYS A 115 -9.21 -11.47 17.33
N ILE A 116 -10.04 -10.64 16.68
CA ILE A 116 -11.44 -10.94 16.36
C ILE A 116 -11.62 -12.24 15.54
N GLN A 117 -10.73 -12.51 14.58
CA GLN A 117 -10.84 -13.70 13.72
C GLN A 117 -10.22 -14.97 14.32
N GLY A 118 -9.71 -14.92 15.55
CA GLY A 118 -9.19 -16.09 16.27
C GLY A 118 -10.29 -17.05 16.70
N ARG A 119 -9.94 -18.34 16.88
CA ARG A 119 -10.92 -19.44 17.15
C ARG A 119 -11.66 -19.34 18.49
N SER A 120 -11.12 -18.63 19.48
CA SER A 120 -11.73 -18.46 20.80
C SER A 120 -11.77 -16.97 21.16
N GLN A 121 -12.95 -16.36 21.06
CA GLN A 121 -13.14 -14.96 21.44
C GLN A 121 -13.88 -14.86 22.77
N ASP A 122 -13.25 -14.25 23.76
CA ASP A 122 -13.98 -13.61 24.84
C ASP A 122 -14.55 -12.29 24.29
N ILE A 123 -15.88 -12.22 24.21
CA ILE A 123 -16.62 -11.07 23.65
C ILE A 123 -16.25 -9.78 24.40
N ILE A 124 -16.06 -9.86 25.72
CA ILE A 124 -15.70 -8.71 26.55
C ILE A 124 -14.30 -8.23 26.16
N SER A 125 -13.33 -9.13 26.11
CA SER A 125 -11.97 -8.81 25.66
C SER A 125 -11.91 -8.28 24.23
N ALA A 126 -12.77 -8.76 23.32
CA ALA A 126 -12.85 -8.26 21.94
C ALA A 126 -13.40 -6.83 21.92
N TYR A 127 -14.49 -6.56 22.63
CA TYR A 127 -15.07 -5.23 22.77
C TYR A 127 -14.08 -4.22 23.35
N MET A 128 -13.36 -4.59 24.42
CA MET A 128 -12.32 -3.73 25.00
C MET A 128 -11.18 -3.43 24.00
N SER A 129 -10.89 -4.37 23.10
CA SER A 129 -9.85 -4.17 22.07
C SER A 129 -10.34 -3.23 20.97
N VAL A 130 -11.62 -3.33 20.57
CA VAL A 130 -12.24 -2.38 19.65
C VAL A 130 -12.16 -0.96 20.23
N GLN A 131 -12.54 -0.79 21.50
CA GLN A 131 -12.53 0.54 22.13
C GLN A 131 -11.13 1.14 22.27
N SER A 132 -10.13 0.29 22.54
CA SER A 132 -8.72 0.70 22.57
C SER A 132 -8.25 1.20 21.18
N VAL A 133 -8.52 0.44 20.13
CA VAL A 133 -8.15 0.84 18.75
C VAL A 133 -8.92 2.08 18.30
N LEU A 134 -10.21 2.19 18.64
CA LEU A 134 -11.00 3.40 18.36
C LEU A 134 -10.37 4.64 19.01
N SER A 135 -9.98 4.53 20.29
CA SER A 135 -9.33 5.63 21.01
C SER A 135 -8.01 6.04 20.35
N LEU A 136 -7.19 5.07 19.92
CA LEU A 136 -5.95 5.34 19.18
C LEU A 136 -6.21 6.03 17.83
N LEU A 137 -7.23 5.60 17.09
CA LEU A 137 -7.57 6.21 15.80
C LEU A 137 -8.11 7.64 15.96
N VAL A 138 -8.88 7.91 17.02
CA VAL A 138 -9.32 9.27 17.37
C VAL A 138 -8.11 10.15 17.72
N GLU A 139 -7.16 9.65 18.52
CA GLU A 139 -5.92 10.38 18.81
C GLU A 139 -5.11 10.68 17.53
N VAL A 140 -4.99 9.71 16.63
CA VAL A 140 -4.34 9.90 15.32
C VAL A 140 -5.10 10.94 14.48
N ARG A 141 -6.43 10.95 14.55
CA ARG A 141 -7.27 11.92 13.82
C ARG A 141 -7.14 13.34 14.35
N GLU A 142 -7.02 13.51 15.65
CA GLU A 142 -6.79 14.80 16.32
C GLU A 142 -5.38 15.35 16.04
N ASN A 143 -4.40 14.46 15.91
CA ASN A 143 -2.99 14.79 15.66
C ASN A 143 -2.57 14.58 14.20
N VAL A 144 -3.52 14.59 13.26
CA VAL A 144 -3.31 14.15 11.88
C VAL A 144 -2.25 14.98 11.15
N ASP A 145 -2.12 16.27 11.46
CA ASP A 145 -1.12 17.14 10.82
C ASP A 145 0.31 16.65 11.11
N CYS A 146 0.62 16.37 12.38
CA CYS A 146 1.92 15.87 12.81
C CYS A 146 2.17 14.43 12.34
N LYS A 147 1.17 13.55 12.48
CA LYS A 147 1.30 12.13 12.08
C LYS A 147 1.50 12.01 10.57
N PHE A 148 0.72 12.74 9.78
CA PHE A 148 0.81 12.68 8.33
C PHE A 148 2.09 13.31 7.80
N LEU A 149 2.67 14.32 8.46
CA LEU A 149 3.95 14.88 8.07
C LEU A 149 5.06 13.80 8.09
N ALA A 150 5.13 13.01 9.15
CA ALA A 150 6.09 11.90 9.24
C ALA A 150 5.88 10.84 8.15
N TRP A 151 4.61 10.51 7.84
CA TRP A 151 4.28 9.56 6.76
C TRP A 151 4.61 10.13 5.37
N TYR A 152 4.42 11.43 5.18
CA TYR A 152 4.79 12.12 3.97
C TYR A 152 6.30 12.09 3.77
N GLU A 153 7.09 12.41 4.80
CA GLU A 153 8.55 12.33 4.75
C GLU A 153 9.05 10.90 4.46
N GLU A 154 8.46 9.87 5.07
CA GLU A 154 8.74 8.45 4.76
C GLU A 154 8.48 8.17 3.27
N ALA A 155 7.36 8.64 2.71
CA ALA A 155 7.03 8.49 1.29
C ALA A 155 7.98 9.27 0.35
N VAL A 156 8.46 10.44 0.76
CA VAL A 156 9.46 11.20 0.00
C VAL A 156 10.80 10.47 -0.03
N VAL A 157 11.24 9.92 1.10
CA VAL A 157 12.49 9.15 1.19
C VAL A 157 12.41 7.89 0.33
N MET A 158 11.35 7.09 0.49
CA MET A 158 11.11 5.90 -0.34
C MET A 158 10.99 6.26 -1.83
N GLY A 159 10.31 7.36 -2.16
CA GLY A 159 10.19 7.81 -3.54
C GLY A 159 11.54 8.19 -4.17
N LYS A 160 12.41 8.85 -3.38
CA LYS A 160 13.73 9.30 -3.84
C LYS A 160 14.64 8.13 -4.26
N GLU A 161 14.53 6.97 -3.62
CA GLU A 161 15.29 5.77 -3.98
C GLU A 161 14.98 5.27 -5.41
N HIS A 162 13.82 5.66 -5.95
CA HIS A 162 13.34 5.27 -7.28
C HIS A 162 13.12 6.48 -8.21
N ASP A 163 13.79 7.60 -7.94
CA ASP A 163 13.69 8.86 -8.71
C ASP A 163 12.25 9.44 -8.81
N ILE A 164 11.42 9.20 -7.80
CA ILE A 164 10.02 9.67 -7.74
C ILE A 164 9.96 11.03 -7.04
N VAL A 165 9.45 12.03 -7.74
CA VAL A 165 9.26 13.39 -7.20
C VAL A 165 7.84 13.56 -6.62
N PRO A 166 7.70 14.18 -5.43
CA PRO A 166 6.39 14.50 -4.88
C PRO A 166 5.52 15.32 -5.83
N SER A 167 4.32 14.83 -6.10
CA SER A 167 3.41 15.43 -7.07
C SER A 167 1.95 15.14 -6.76
N VAL A 168 1.08 16.09 -7.11
CA VAL A 168 -0.38 15.94 -7.02
C VAL A 168 -0.88 15.34 -8.35
N PRO A 169 -1.85 14.41 -8.35
CA PRO A 169 -2.48 13.93 -9.57
C PRO A 169 -3.06 15.08 -10.38
N ARG A 170 -3.06 14.96 -11.72
CA ARG A 170 -3.75 15.93 -12.58
C ARG A 170 -5.25 15.94 -12.25
N THR A 171 -5.76 17.05 -11.72
CA THR A 171 -7.18 17.29 -11.53
C THR A 171 -7.78 17.81 -12.84
N CYS A 172 -8.74 17.07 -13.40
CA CYS A 172 -9.53 17.58 -14.53
C CYS A 172 -10.48 18.66 -14.01
N GLY A 173 -10.62 19.79 -14.70
CA GLY A 173 -11.44 20.93 -14.27
C GLY A 173 -12.95 20.63 -14.04
N ARG A 174 -13.41 19.40 -14.31
CA ARG A 174 -14.77 18.94 -14.05
C ARG A 174 -14.75 17.58 -13.35
N GLN A 175 -14.51 17.56 -12.03
CA GLN A 175 -14.81 16.39 -11.19
C GLN A 175 -16.26 16.48 -10.70
N ARG A 176 -17.12 15.55 -11.16
CA ARG A 176 -18.53 15.46 -10.73
C ARG A 176 -18.74 14.58 -9.49
N ASN A 177 -17.84 13.62 -9.25
CA ASN A 177 -18.00 12.57 -8.23
C ASN A 177 -17.01 12.67 -7.06
N ARG A 178 -16.12 13.67 -7.04
CA ARG A 178 -15.14 13.89 -5.97
C ARG A 178 -15.07 15.37 -5.64
N CYS A 179 -14.94 15.70 -4.36
CA CYS A 179 -14.62 17.04 -3.92
C CYS A 179 -13.29 17.49 -4.55
N ASN A 180 -13.26 18.70 -5.09
CA ASN A 180 -12.03 19.30 -5.57
C ASN A 180 -11.27 19.77 -4.34
N VAL A 181 -10.40 18.92 -3.81
CA VAL A 181 -9.66 19.22 -2.57
C VAL A 181 -8.60 20.26 -2.90
N PRO A 182 -8.67 21.49 -2.34
CA PRO A 182 -7.60 22.46 -2.53
C PRO A 182 -6.35 21.95 -1.81
N GLY A 183 -5.26 21.84 -2.56
CA GLY A 183 -3.94 21.49 -2.04
C GLY A 183 -2.90 22.23 -2.85
N GLU A 184 -2.33 23.27 -2.27
CA GLU A 184 -1.25 24.06 -2.89
C GLU A 184 0.05 23.24 -2.97
N THR A 185 0.20 22.28 -2.05
CA THR A 185 1.34 21.38 -1.95
C THR A 185 0.88 19.91 -1.85
N PRO A 186 1.73 18.93 -2.26
CA PRO A 186 1.37 17.52 -2.21
C PRO A 186 1.00 17.01 -0.81
N ASP A 187 1.66 17.49 0.25
CA ASP A 187 1.36 17.09 1.64
C ASP A 187 -0.07 17.49 2.04
N VAL A 188 -0.46 18.74 1.81
CA VAL A 188 -1.81 19.25 2.13
C VAL A 188 -2.85 18.50 1.30
N TYR A 189 -2.56 18.25 0.03
CA TYR A 189 -3.46 17.51 -0.86
C TYR A 189 -3.72 16.09 -0.34
N PHE A 190 -2.69 15.27 -0.12
CA PHE A 190 -2.87 13.88 0.29
C PHE A 190 -3.38 13.76 1.73
N ARG A 191 -3.04 14.70 2.63
CA ARG A 191 -3.62 14.71 3.97
C ARG A 191 -5.14 14.81 3.91
N ARG A 192 -5.66 15.73 3.09
CA ARG A 192 -7.10 16.01 2.94
C ARG A 192 -7.83 15.00 2.05
N ALA A 193 -7.20 14.55 0.96
CA ALA A 193 -7.83 13.71 -0.05
C ALA A 193 -7.71 12.21 0.24
N LEU A 194 -6.76 11.81 1.09
CA LEU A 194 -6.45 10.40 1.37
C LEU A 194 -6.46 10.11 2.87
N CYS A 195 -5.62 10.76 3.66
CA CYS A 195 -5.40 10.39 5.07
C CYS A 195 -6.63 10.61 5.95
N ILE A 196 -7.16 11.83 5.98
CA ILE A 196 -8.33 12.18 6.81
C ILE A 196 -9.55 11.31 6.46
N PRO A 197 -9.99 11.23 5.18
CA PRO A 197 -11.15 10.40 4.84
C PRO A 197 -10.96 8.92 5.22
N TYR A 198 -9.74 8.40 5.12
CA TYR A 198 -9.49 7.00 5.45
C TYR A 198 -9.51 6.74 6.96
N ILE A 199 -8.98 7.66 7.78
CA ILE A 199 -9.11 7.57 9.24
C ILE A 199 -10.58 7.66 9.65
N ASP A 200 -11.33 8.61 9.08
CA ASP A 200 -12.75 8.82 9.39
C ASP A 200 -13.58 7.56 9.06
N GLU A 201 -13.30 6.89 7.93
CA GLU A 201 -13.93 5.61 7.56
C GLU A 201 -13.58 4.48 8.55
N LEU A 202 -12.31 4.38 8.97
CA LEU A 202 -11.89 3.38 9.96
C LEU A 202 -12.57 3.59 11.32
N ILE A 203 -12.68 4.83 11.77
CA ILE A 203 -13.41 5.20 12.98
C ILE A 203 -14.88 4.81 12.84
N SER A 204 -15.52 5.17 11.72
CA SER A 204 -16.92 4.83 11.47
C SER A 204 -17.19 3.33 11.43
N CYS A 205 -16.21 2.52 11.03
CA CYS A 205 -16.33 1.06 11.02
C CYS A 205 -16.23 0.41 12.41
N LEU A 206 -15.73 1.15 13.41
CA LEU A 206 -15.52 0.67 14.78
C LEU A 206 -16.52 1.24 15.80
N LEU A 207 -17.32 2.24 15.40
CA LEU A 207 -18.45 2.80 16.14
C LEU A 207 -19.72 1.95 15.96
#